data_AF-A0A9R1N7Q9-F1
#
_entry.id   AF-A0A9R1N7Q9-F1
#
_cell.length_a   1.000
_cell.length_b   1.000
_cell.length_c   1.000
_cell.angle_alpha   90.00
_cell.angle_beta   90.00
_cell.angle_gamma   90.00
#
_symmetry.space_group_name_H-M   'P 1'
#
loop_
_entity.id
_entity.type
_entity.pdbx_description
1 polymer ?
#
loop_
_entity_poly.entity_id
_entity_poly.type
_entity_poly.pdbx_seq_one_letter_code
_entity_poly.pdbx_strand_id
1 'polypeptide(L)'
;MNNAKVARVLSLLVLVAISSCPRHARAGHAVDHCLIDKKKVMRDCWHNIEKNFGDPFPSHGSLCCDTIRDSKDIHFVCDRFTAHELTVISLSKFATVTHKCGNGLHTHTHCAGYRVPIITLPPPPPEGA
;
A
#
# COMPACT_ATOMS: atom_id res chain seq x y z
N MET A 1 -23.12 50.13 -9.56
CA MET A 1 -22.40 48.95 -9.03
C MET A 1 -20.95 49.09 -9.48
N ASN A 2 -20.03 49.43 -8.58
CA ASN A 2 -18.72 49.97 -8.97
C ASN A 2 -17.72 48.82 -9.11
N ASN A 3 -16.77 48.92 -10.04
CA ASN A 3 -15.75 47.90 -10.34
C ASN A 3 -15.03 47.35 -9.09
N ALA A 4 -14.89 48.18 -8.05
CA ALA A 4 -14.33 47.78 -6.76
C ALA A 4 -15.17 46.73 -6.00
N LYS A 5 -16.50 46.80 -6.07
CA LYS A 5 -17.39 45.79 -5.47
C LYS A 5 -17.30 44.47 -6.22
N VAL A 6 -17.22 44.52 -7.55
CA VAL A 6 -17.08 43.33 -8.41
C VAL A 6 -15.74 42.65 -8.17
N ALA A 7 -14.64 43.41 -8.12
CA ALA A 7 -13.31 42.89 -7.81
C ALA A 7 -13.23 42.23 -6.42
N ARG A 8 -13.88 42.82 -5.40
CA ARG A 8 -13.92 42.26 -4.05
C ARG A 8 -14.69 40.94 -3.99
N VAL A 9 -15.83 40.85 -4.69
CA VAL A 9 -16.63 39.62 -4.77
C VAL A 9 -15.86 38.52 -5.52
N LEU A 10 -15.23 38.87 -6.65
CA LEU A 10 -14.37 37.94 -7.40
C LEU A 10 -13.20 37.44 -6.55
N SER A 11 -12.56 38.33 -5.80
CA SER A 11 -11.45 37.97 -4.91
C SER A 11 -11.88 37.03 -3.77
N LEU A 12 -13.09 37.22 -3.22
CA LEU A 12 -13.65 36.32 -2.21
C LEU A 12 -13.99 34.93 -2.79
N LEU A 13 -14.52 34.88 -4.01
CA LEU A 13 -14.85 33.60 -4.68
C LEU A 13 -13.60 32.77 -4.98
N VAL A 14 -12.50 33.41 -5.41
CA VAL A 14 -11.21 32.74 -5.61
C VAL A 14 -10.68 32.16 -4.30
N LEU A 15 -10.78 32.90 -3.19
CA LEU A 15 -10.35 32.40 -1.87
C LEU A 15 -11.19 31.21 -1.37
N VAL A 16 -12.51 31.22 -1.62
CA VAL A 16 -13.41 30.10 -1.28
C VAL A 16 -13.10 28.86 -2.12
N ALA A 17 -12.83 29.03 -3.43
CA ALA A 17 -12.46 27.91 -4.31
C ALA A 17 -11.12 27.25 -3.90
N ILE A 18 -10.14 28.06 -3.46
CA ILE A 18 -8.86 27.54 -2.94
C ILE A 18 -9.05 26.86 -1.57
N SER A 19 -10.03 27.31 -0.78
CA SER A 19 -10.41 26.71 0.51
C SER A 19 -11.14 25.37 0.38
N SER A 20 -11.81 25.11 -0.74
CA SER A 20 -12.53 23.84 -1.00
C SER A 20 -11.64 22.70 -1.50
N CYS A 21 -10.35 22.95 -1.77
CA CYS A 21 -9.39 21.88 -1.89
C CYS A 21 -9.18 21.28 -0.50
N PRO A 22 -9.42 19.98 -0.27
CA PRO A 22 -9.04 19.37 0.99
C PRO A 22 -7.53 19.57 1.12
N ARG A 23 -7.11 20.44 2.05
CA ARG A 23 -5.72 20.52 2.49
C ARG A 23 -5.41 19.21 3.18
N HIS A 24 -5.14 18.14 2.43
CA HIS A 24 -4.48 16.93 2.94
C HIS A 24 -2.99 17.18 3.14
N ALA A 25 -2.69 18.30 3.81
CA ALA A 25 -1.39 18.60 4.37
C ALA A 25 -1.60 18.92 5.85
N ARG A 26 -2.05 17.91 6.61
CA ARG A 26 -1.79 17.89 8.06
C ARG A 26 -0.53 17.06 8.30
N ALA A 27 0.59 17.59 7.81
CA ALA A 27 1.91 17.15 8.23
C ALA A 27 2.18 17.77 9.60
N GLY A 28 1.85 17.02 10.65
CA GLY A 28 2.05 17.42 12.04
C GLY A 28 1.48 16.36 12.98
N HIS A 29 2.33 15.41 13.38
CA HIS A 29 2.11 14.41 14.43
C HIS A 29 1.14 13.23 14.18
N ALA A 30 0.62 13.02 12.96
CA ALA A 30 0.07 11.70 12.62
C ALA A 30 1.24 10.75 12.31
N VAL A 31 1.44 9.73 13.14
CA VAL A 31 2.32 8.61 12.80
C VAL A 31 1.75 7.97 11.53
N ASP A 32 2.46 8.11 10.40
CA ASP A 32 2.08 7.44 9.14
C ASP A 32 2.36 5.94 9.31
N HIS A 33 1.40 5.24 9.92
CA HIS A 33 1.46 3.80 10.17
C HIS A 33 1.72 3.02 8.88
N CYS A 34 1.24 3.49 7.74
CA CYS A 34 1.50 2.85 6.46
C CYS A 34 2.95 2.96 6.05
N LEU A 35 3.58 4.13 6.21
CA LEU A 35 5.00 4.24 5.91
C LEU A 35 5.85 3.36 6.83
N ILE A 36 5.43 3.18 8.08
CA ILE A 36 6.07 2.25 9.02
C ILE A 36 5.88 0.80 8.56
N ASP A 37 4.65 0.40 8.27
CA ASP A 37 4.31 -0.95 7.84
C ASP A 37 5.01 -1.30 6.53
N LYS A 38 5.05 -0.39 5.55
CA LYS A 38 5.83 -0.55 4.32
C LYS A 38 7.32 -0.78 4.59
N LYS A 39 7.92 0.00 5.51
CA LYS A 39 9.34 -0.19 5.88
C LYS A 39 9.59 -1.53 6.55
N LYS A 40 8.64 -2.04 7.34
CA LYS A 40 8.73 -3.39 7.93
C LYS A 40 8.59 -4.45 6.85
N VAL A 41 7.57 -4.37 5.99
CA VAL A 41 7.37 -5.27 4.85
C VAL A 41 8.62 -5.36 3.98
N MET A 42 9.20 -4.22 3.59
CA MET A 42 10.43 -4.20 2.77
C MET A 42 11.64 -4.84 3.46
N ARG A 43 11.69 -4.85 4.79
CA ARG A 43 12.77 -5.46 5.57
C ARG A 43 12.54 -6.95 5.78
N ASP A 44 11.36 -7.29 6.27
CA ASP A 44 11.07 -8.60 6.84
C ASP A 44 10.60 -9.59 5.78
N CYS A 45 9.97 -9.09 4.70
CA CYS A 45 9.48 -9.90 3.58
C CYS A 45 10.36 -9.83 2.34
N TRP A 46 11.50 -9.13 2.38
CA TRP A 46 12.38 -8.92 1.22
C TRP A 46 12.64 -10.21 0.43
N HIS A 47 13.06 -11.27 1.13
CA HIS A 47 13.39 -12.56 0.55
C HIS A 47 12.21 -13.30 -0.10
N ASN A 48 10.97 -12.86 0.11
CA ASN A 48 9.78 -13.48 -0.49
C ASN A 48 9.18 -12.61 -1.61
N ILE A 49 9.47 -11.31 -1.63
CA ILE A 49 8.83 -10.36 -2.56
C ILE A 49 9.79 -9.80 -3.61
N GLU A 50 11.11 -9.98 -3.47
CA GLU A 50 12.09 -9.59 -4.48
C GLU A 50 11.80 -10.28 -5.83
N LYS A 51 12.05 -9.58 -6.94
CA LYS A 51 11.64 -10.04 -8.28
C LYS A 51 12.34 -11.33 -8.71
N ASN A 52 13.65 -11.37 -8.60
CA ASN A 52 14.49 -12.34 -9.29
C ASN A 52 14.67 -13.64 -8.49
N PHE A 53 14.54 -13.56 -7.17
CA PHE A 53 14.81 -14.63 -6.24
C PHE A 53 13.73 -14.70 -5.17
N GLY A 54 13.71 -15.77 -4.40
CA GLY A 54 12.81 -15.89 -3.26
C GLY A 54 11.49 -16.59 -3.57
N ASP A 55 11.13 -17.48 -2.66
CA ASP A 55 9.87 -18.20 -2.62
C ASP A 55 8.75 -17.28 -2.10
N PRO A 56 7.63 -17.06 -2.83
CA PRO A 56 6.52 -16.25 -2.33
C PRO A 56 5.67 -16.95 -1.26
N PHE A 57 6.04 -18.14 -0.77
CA PHE A 57 5.33 -18.89 0.27
C PHE A 57 6.10 -18.91 1.61
N PRO A 58 6.13 -17.79 2.36
CA PRO A 58 6.75 -17.78 3.68
C PRO A 58 6.04 -18.73 4.66
N SER A 59 6.80 -19.26 5.62
CA SER A 59 6.27 -20.02 6.74
C SER A 59 5.31 -19.15 7.58
N HIS A 60 4.22 -19.74 8.06
CA HIS A 60 3.16 -19.02 8.78
C HIS A 60 3.64 -18.27 10.04
N GLY A 61 4.65 -18.78 10.75
CA GLY A 61 5.26 -18.13 11.92
C GLY A 61 6.52 -17.33 11.62
N SER A 62 6.77 -16.98 10.34
CA SER A 62 7.90 -16.14 9.97
C SER A 62 7.66 -14.68 10.33
N LEU A 63 8.74 -13.93 10.55
CA LEU A 63 8.68 -12.49 10.80
C LEU A 63 7.97 -11.72 9.66
N CYS A 64 8.10 -12.21 8.42
CA CYS A 64 7.35 -11.66 7.30
C CYS A 64 5.84 -11.83 7.51
N CYS A 65 5.36 -13.03 7.82
CA CYS A 65 3.92 -13.24 8.04
C CYS A 65 3.37 -12.51 9.25
N ASP A 66 4.14 -12.40 10.33
CA ASP A 66 3.76 -11.57 11.48
C ASP A 66 3.59 -10.11 11.06
N THR A 67 4.57 -9.56 10.33
CA THR A 67 4.51 -8.18 9.81
C THR A 67 3.30 -7.95 8.90
N ILE A 68 3.02 -8.88 8.00
CA ILE A 68 1.87 -8.79 7.10
C ILE A 68 0.56 -8.82 7.88
N ARG A 69 0.42 -9.75 8.84
CA ARG A 69 -0.78 -9.88 9.67
C ARG A 69 -1.02 -8.64 10.53
N ASP A 70 0.05 -8.04 11.03
CA ASP A 70 -0.01 -6.87 11.92
C ASP A 70 -0.18 -5.54 11.16
N SER A 71 0.02 -5.55 9.83
CA SER A 71 -0.13 -4.36 8.99
C SER A 71 -1.59 -3.92 8.94
N LYS A 72 -1.86 -2.64 9.26
CA LYS A 72 -3.24 -2.14 9.40
C LYS A 72 -3.99 -2.03 8.08
N ASP A 73 -3.28 -1.66 7.02
CA ASP A 73 -3.85 -1.50 5.68
C ASP A 73 -2.82 -1.93 4.63
N ILE A 74 -2.89 -3.20 4.25
CA ILE A 74 -1.95 -3.80 3.32
C ILE A 74 -2.11 -3.27 1.88
N HIS A 75 -3.32 -2.80 1.53
CA HIS A 75 -3.57 -2.12 0.27
C HIS A 75 -2.84 -0.80 0.20
N PHE A 76 -2.95 -0.01 1.27
CA PHE A 76 -2.27 1.26 1.34
C PHE A 76 -0.74 1.10 1.38
N VAL A 77 -0.23 0.03 2.00
CA VAL A 77 1.21 -0.33 1.88
C VAL A 77 1.59 -0.54 0.42
N CYS A 78 0.79 -1.29 -0.35
CA CYS A 78 1.08 -1.52 -1.75
C CYS A 78 1.15 -0.22 -2.55
N ASP A 79 0.16 0.65 -2.42
CA ASP A 79 0.11 1.91 -3.18
C ASP A 79 1.22 2.89 -2.80
N ARG A 80 1.93 2.64 -1.69
CA ARG A 80 3.06 3.44 -1.24
C ARG A 80 4.42 2.90 -1.67
N PHE A 81 4.50 1.79 -2.40
CA PHE A 81 5.75 1.39 -3.04
C PHE A 81 6.19 2.46 -4.05
N THR A 82 7.45 2.86 -3.94
CA THR A 82 8.04 3.85 -4.84
C THR A 82 8.37 3.22 -6.20
N ALA A 83 8.49 4.05 -7.24
CA ALA A 83 8.93 3.58 -8.55
C ALA A 83 10.26 2.81 -8.50
N HIS A 84 11.18 3.22 -7.61
CA HIS A 84 12.44 2.51 -7.39
C HIS A 84 12.25 1.15 -6.72
N GLU A 85 11.44 1.06 -5.66
CA GLU A 85 11.15 -0.24 -5.01
C GLU A 85 10.47 -1.20 -6.00
N LEU A 86 9.57 -0.68 -6.84
CA LEU A 86 8.91 -1.45 -7.89
C LEU A 86 9.87 -1.93 -8.99
N THR A 87 11.11 -1.44 -9.08
CA THR A 87 12.10 -2.05 -9.98
C THR A 87 12.66 -3.35 -9.42
N VAL A 88 12.69 -3.52 -8.10
CA VAL A 88 13.32 -4.66 -7.41
C VAL A 88 12.34 -5.63 -6.74
N ILE A 89 11.09 -5.23 -6.48
CA ILE A 89 10.05 -6.13 -5.92
C ILE A 89 9.02 -6.58 -6.97
N SER A 90 8.46 -7.77 -6.78
CA SER A 90 7.35 -8.30 -7.57
C SER A 90 6.02 -8.10 -6.83
N LEU A 91 5.12 -7.32 -7.44
CA LEU A 91 3.77 -7.12 -6.91
C LEU A 91 2.94 -8.40 -6.92
N SER A 92 3.20 -9.34 -7.85
CA SER A 92 2.53 -10.64 -7.84
C SER A 92 3.01 -11.50 -6.66
N LYS A 93 4.31 -11.50 -6.35
CA LYS A 93 4.83 -12.19 -5.17
C LYS A 93 4.33 -11.55 -3.88
N PHE A 94 4.33 -10.22 -3.79
CA PHE A 94 3.75 -9.50 -2.67
C PHE A 94 2.27 -9.89 -2.46
N ALA A 95 1.46 -9.91 -3.53
CA ALA A 95 0.07 -10.35 -3.46
C ALA A 95 -0.05 -11.79 -2.92
N THR A 96 0.78 -12.73 -3.40
CA THR A 96 0.81 -14.11 -2.88
C THR A 96 1.20 -14.18 -1.40
N VAL A 97 2.26 -13.47 -0.99
CA VAL A 97 2.72 -13.40 0.40
C VAL A 97 1.61 -12.87 1.30
N THR A 98 0.96 -11.77 0.91
CA THR A 98 -0.12 -11.16 1.69
C THR A 98 -1.29 -12.14 1.90
N HIS A 99 -1.66 -12.85 0.84
CA HIS A 99 -2.71 -13.86 0.88
C HIS A 99 -2.32 -15.06 1.76
N LYS A 100 -1.09 -15.58 1.62
CA LYS A 100 -0.57 -16.71 2.40
C LYS A 100 -0.52 -16.41 3.90
N CYS A 101 -0.17 -15.18 4.26
CA CYS A 101 -0.07 -14.75 5.66
C CYS A 101 -1.41 -14.27 6.26
N GLY A 102 -2.51 -14.34 5.51
CA GLY A 102 -3.86 -14.09 6.04
C GLY A 102 -4.30 -12.63 6.07
N ASN A 103 -3.55 -11.72 5.45
CA ASN A 103 -3.94 -10.32 5.28
C ASN A 103 -3.80 -9.95 3.79
N GLY A 104 -4.61 -10.62 2.96
CA GLY A 104 -4.49 -10.55 1.51
C GLY A 104 -5.02 -9.24 0.92
N LEU A 105 -4.39 -8.82 -0.17
CA LEU A 105 -4.97 -7.80 -1.04
C LEU A 105 -6.36 -8.26 -1.53
N HIS A 106 -7.36 -7.36 -1.51
CA HIS A 106 -8.67 -7.60 -2.13
C HIS A 106 -8.54 -7.97 -3.60
N THR A 107 -9.34 -8.92 -4.05
CA THR A 107 -9.36 -9.34 -5.45
C THR A 107 -9.89 -8.23 -6.34
N HIS A 108 -9.36 -8.16 -7.57
CA HIS A 108 -9.75 -7.21 -8.62
C HIS A 108 -9.54 -5.73 -8.32
N THR A 109 -8.94 -5.37 -7.18
CA THR A 109 -8.47 -4.01 -6.91
C THR A 109 -7.11 -3.77 -7.55
N HIS A 110 -6.70 -2.51 -7.58
CA HIS A 110 -5.37 -2.12 -8.02
C HIS A 110 -4.46 -1.91 -6.81
N CYS A 111 -3.19 -2.27 -7.00
CA CYS A 111 -2.12 -2.16 -6.02
C CYS A 111 -0.89 -1.69 -6.80
N ALA A 112 -0.55 -0.40 -6.69
CA ALA A 112 0.52 0.24 -7.47
C ALA A 112 0.47 -0.06 -8.99
N GLY A 113 -0.74 -0.08 -9.56
CA GLY A 113 -0.99 -0.39 -10.97
C GLY A 113 -1.11 -1.88 -11.30
N TYR A 114 -0.73 -2.79 -10.40
CA TYR A 114 -1.00 -4.22 -10.52
C TYR A 114 -2.47 -4.52 -10.18
N ARG A 115 -3.18 -5.23 -11.08
CA ARG A 115 -4.54 -5.69 -10.82
C ARG A 115 -4.50 -7.03 -10.10
N VAL A 116 -5.03 -7.08 -8.88
CA VAL A 116 -4.97 -8.27 -8.01
C VAL A 116 -5.83 -9.39 -8.60
N PRO A 117 -5.25 -10.56 -8.93
CA PRO A 117 -6.01 -11.71 -9.41
C PRO A 117 -6.68 -12.44 -8.24
N ILE A 118 -7.50 -13.44 -8.56
CA ILE A 118 -7.88 -14.45 -7.58
C ILE A 118 -6.63 -15.31 -7.33
N ILE A 119 -6.19 -15.39 -6.08
CA ILE A 119 -5.01 -16.17 -5.68
C ILE A 119 -5.49 -17.52 -5.16
N THR A 120 -4.96 -18.59 -5.74
CA THR A 120 -5.16 -19.96 -5.27
C THR A 120 -3.83 -20.47 -4.73
N LEU A 121 -3.79 -20.84 -3.45
CA LEU A 121 -2.60 -21.41 -2.83
C LEU A 121 -2.43 -22.88 -3.24
N PRO A 122 -1.19 -23.36 -3.36
CA PRO A 122 -0.93 -24.78 -3.52
C PRO A 122 -1.46 -25.56 -2.30
N PRO A 123 -1.87 -26.83 -2.48
CA PRO A 123 -2.28 -27.66 -1.36
C PRO A 123 -1.10 -27.83 -0.36
N PRO A 124 -1.40 -28.05 0.94
CA PRO A 124 -0.36 -28.33 1.91
C PRO A 124 0.42 -29.60 1.50
N PRO A 125 1.72 -29.70 1.85
CA PRO A 125 2.47 -30.93 1.67
C PRO A 125 1.78 -32.09 2.39
N PRO A 126 1.84 -33.32 1.86
CA PRO A 126 1.38 -34.49 2.60
C PRO A 126 2.16 -34.60 3.92
N GLU A 127 1.44 -34.81 5.02
CA GLU A 127 2.06 -34.97 6.35
C GLU A 127 2.96 -36.23 6.36
N GLY A 128 4.26 -36.06 6.59
CA GLY A 128 5.17 -37.15 6.97
C GLY A 128 6.16 -37.67 5.91
N ALA A 129 6.81 -36.81 5.14
CA ALA A 129 8.02 -37.17 4.38
C ALA A 129 9.31 -36.89 5.18
#